data_AF-A0A401QL68-F1
#
_entry.id   AF-A0A401QL68-F1
#
_cell.length_a   1.000
_cell.length_b   1.000
_cell.length_c   1.000
_cell.angle_alpha   90.00
_cell.angle_beta   90.00
_cell.angle_gamma   90.00
#
_symmetry.space_group_name_H-M   'P 1'
#
loop_
_entity.id
_entity.type
_entity.pdbx_description
1 polymer ?
#
loop_
_entity_poly.entity_id
_entity_poly.type
_entity_poly.pdbx_seq_one_letter_code
_entity_poly.pdbx_strand_id
1 'polypeptide(L)'
;YTFPHLTIQEFVAALAQFLTPAPGDIGKLLSEAHSKEDGRFEIFLRFVSGLASAQAAWPLEEILGRFSHQTTCGVIDWVKAKVEGQIGNTEIETSKRNLLNTFHYLFESQNKTLTQNTVGSVETLTFSELRLTPIDCAVLSHVIGLCDTVKHLDLRECSIQCKGLQQLISVLHKCQELR
;
A
#
# COMPACT_ATOMS: atom_id res chain seq x y z
N TYR A 1 -32.36 -2.07 -0.42
CA TYR A 1 -31.27 -1.25 -0.98
C TYR A 1 -29.97 -2.04 -0.91
N THR A 2 -29.20 -2.06 -2.00
CA THR A 2 -27.87 -2.69 -2.09
C THR A 2 -26.89 -1.66 -2.62
N PHE A 3 -25.60 -1.80 -2.30
CA PHE A 3 -24.59 -0.96 -2.94
C PHE A 3 -24.52 -1.27 -4.44
N PRO A 4 -24.46 -0.25 -5.31
CA PRO A 4 -24.39 -0.47 -6.75
C PRO A 4 -23.01 -0.98 -7.21
N HIS A 5 -21.96 -0.81 -6.39
CA HIS A 5 -20.60 -1.27 -6.69
C HIS A 5 -19.87 -1.69 -5.41
N LEU A 6 -19.11 -2.80 -5.47
CA LEU A 6 -18.36 -3.33 -4.32
C LEU A 6 -17.37 -2.30 -3.75
N THR A 7 -16.66 -1.58 -4.62
CA THR A 7 -15.74 -0.49 -4.22
C THR A 7 -16.41 0.59 -3.37
N ILE A 8 -17.67 0.93 -3.64
CA ILE A 8 -18.41 1.92 -2.83
C ILE A 8 -18.69 1.32 -1.44
N GLN A 9 -19.09 0.04 -1.39
CA GLN A 9 -19.31 -0.66 -0.13
C GLN A 9 -18.01 -0.71 0.71
N GLU A 10 -16.88 -1.03 0.09
CA GLU A 10 -15.58 -1.11 0.78
C GLU A 10 -15.08 0.27 1.21
N PHE A 11 -15.27 1.31 0.39
CA PHE A 11 -14.94 2.68 0.75
C PHE A 11 -15.76 3.15 1.96
N VAL A 12 -17.08 2.89 1.96
CA VAL A 12 -17.95 3.22 3.10
C VAL A 12 -17.55 2.43 4.36
N ALA A 13 -17.20 1.15 4.21
CA ALA A 13 -16.71 0.33 5.33
C ALA A 13 -15.40 0.87 5.92
N ALA A 14 -14.48 1.35 5.06
CA ALA A 14 -13.23 1.99 5.48
C ALA A 14 -13.50 3.31 6.20
N LEU A 15 -14.33 4.17 5.62
CA LEU A 15 -14.73 5.46 6.18
C LEU A 15 -15.37 5.31 7.56
N ALA A 16 -16.21 4.29 7.77
CA ALA A 16 -16.84 4.01 9.05
C ALA A 16 -15.82 3.79 10.19
N GLN A 17 -14.62 3.29 9.90
CA GLN A 17 -13.57 3.11 10.91
C GLN A 17 -13.05 4.44 11.48
N PHE A 18 -13.10 5.51 10.69
CA PHE A 18 -12.62 6.84 11.08
C PHE A 18 -13.69 7.70 11.76
N LEU A 19 -14.97 7.38 11.54
CA LEU A 19 -16.12 8.09 12.11
C LEU A 19 -16.64 7.46 13.42
N THR A 20 -16.18 6.27 13.77
CA THR A 20 -16.63 5.57 15.00
C THR A 20 -15.96 6.21 16.23
N PRO A 21 -16.70 6.68 17.25
CA PRO A 21 -16.14 7.38 18.42
C PRO A 21 -15.25 6.54 19.35
N ALA A 22 -15.26 5.23 19.18
CA ALA A 22 -14.40 4.27 19.88
C ALA A 22 -14.25 3.04 18.98
N PRO A 23 -13.49 3.15 17.87
CA PRO A 23 -13.16 1.96 17.10
C PRO A 23 -12.39 1.06 18.07
N GLY A 24 -12.67 -0.25 18.06
CA GLY A 24 -11.88 -1.19 18.85
C GLY A 24 -10.41 -1.16 18.44
N ASP A 25 -9.68 -2.22 18.71
CA ASP A 25 -8.31 -2.32 18.21
C ASP A 25 -8.30 -2.37 16.66
N ILE A 26 -8.07 -1.22 16.02
CA ILE A 26 -8.04 -1.08 14.56
C ILE A 26 -6.92 -1.93 13.97
N GLY A 27 -5.76 -2.02 14.64
CA GLY A 27 -4.64 -2.84 14.17
C GLY A 27 -4.98 -4.34 14.15
N LYS A 28 -5.73 -4.81 15.15
CA LYS A 28 -6.27 -6.17 15.18
C LYS A 28 -7.27 -6.40 14.04
N LEU A 29 -8.24 -5.50 13.84
CA LEU A 29 -9.23 -5.60 12.77
C LEU A 29 -8.57 -5.68 11.39
N LEU A 30 -7.60 -4.79 11.12
CA LEU A 30 -6.88 -4.77 9.85
C LEU A 30 -6.01 -6.02 9.66
N SER A 31 -5.43 -6.55 10.74
CA SER A 31 -4.68 -7.81 10.68
C SER A 31 -5.57 -9.00 10.36
N GLU A 32 -6.77 -9.07 10.96
CA GLU A 32 -7.76 -10.10 10.64
C GLU A 32 -8.23 -10.00 9.19
N ALA A 33 -8.48 -8.78 8.68
CA ALA A 33 -8.82 -8.55 7.28
C ALA A 33 -7.68 -8.99 6.34
N HIS A 34 -6.44 -8.60 6.65
CA HIS A 34 -5.27 -8.94 5.82
C HIS A 34 -4.91 -10.42 5.83
N SER A 35 -5.26 -11.17 6.88
CA SER A 35 -5.08 -12.63 6.94
C SER A 35 -6.00 -13.42 6.00
N LYS A 36 -6.94 -12.75 5.30
CA LYS A 36 -7.81 -13.41 4.33
C LYS A 36 -7.13 -13.47 2.97
N GLU A 37 -6.69 -14.68 2.61
CA GLU A 37 -5.95 -14.95 1.38
C GLU A 37 -6.83 -14.87 0.11
N ASP A 38 -8.15 -14.81 0.26
CA ASP A 38 -9.11 -14.69 -0.85
C ASP A 38 -9.17 -13.28 -1.46
N GLY A 39 -8.35 -12.34 -0.97
CA GLY A 39 -8.20 -10.98 -1.50
C GLY A 39 -9.41 -10.07 -1.28
N ARG A 40 -10.47 -10.56 -0.60
CA ARG A 40 -11.76 -9.87 -0.51
C ARG A 40 -11.75 -8.53 0.24
N PHE A 41 -10.65 -8.23 0.92
CA PHE A 41 -10.47 -7.01 1.71
C PHE A 41 -9.31 -6.14 1.19
N GLU A 42 -8.69 -6.46 0.05
CA GLU A 42 -7.55 -5.70 -0.46
C GLU A 42 -7.92 -4.22 -0.73
N ILE A 43 -9.06 -3.98 -1.37
CA ILE A 43 -9.53 -2.62 -1.67
C ILE A 43 -9.93 -1.90 -0.38
N PHE A 44 -10.64 -2.56 0.53
CA PHE A 44 -10.94 -2.03 1.87
C PHE A 44 -9.66 -1.57 2.60
N LEU A 45 -8.62 -2.42 2.66
CA LEU A 45 -7.36 -2.09 3.33
C LEU A 45 -6.66 -0.90 2.68
N ARG A 46 -6.64 -0.83 1.34
CA ARG A 46 -6.11 0.32 0.59
C ARG A 46 -6.85 1.61 0.93
N PHE A 47 -8.18 1.58 0.99
CA PHE A 47 -8.96 2.75 1.40
C PHE A 47 -8.68 3.16 2.85
N VAL A 48 -8.56 2.21 3.78
CA VAL A 48 -8.21 2.54 5.16
C VAL A 48 -6.84 3.22 5.24
N SER A 49 -5.83 2.69 4.53
CA SER A 49 -4.51 3.33 4.44
C SER A 49 -4.59 4.71 3.81
N GLY A 50 -5.39 4.87 2.75
CA GLY A 50 -5.60 6.15 2.06
C GLY A 50 -6.25 7.20 2.94
N LEU A 51 -7.26 6.83 3.72
CA LEU A 51 -7.94 7.74 4.65
C LEU A 51 -7.06 8.19 5.82
N ALA A 52 -5.93 7.52 6.08
CA ALA A 52 -4.92 8.00 7.02
C ALA A 52 -4.02 9.11 6.44
N SER A 53 -4.09 9.37 5.13
CA SER A 53 -3.42 10.51 4.49
C SER A 53 -4.19 11.80 4.79
N ALA A 54 -3.50 12.80 5.34
CA ALA A 54 -4.09 14.12 5.56
C ALA A 54 -4.64 14.75 4.27
N GLN A 55 -3.98 14.52 3.13
CA GLN A 55 -4.40 15.07 1.84
C GLN A 55 -5.72 14.44 1.34
N ALA A 56 -5.86 13.12 1.51
CA ALA A 56 -7.07 12.41 1.09
C ALA A 56 -8.22 12.59 2.09
N ALA A 57 -7.92 12.69 3.38
CA ALA A 57 -8.90 12.90 4.44
C ALA A 57 -9.48 14.31 4.42
N TRP A 58 -8.67 15.35 4.11
CA TRP A 58 -9.07 16.75 4.28
C TRP A 58 -10.42 17.11 3.63
N PRO A 59 -10.71 16.78 2.35
CA PRO A 59 -12.02 17.08 1.75
C PRO A 59 -13.18 16.32 2.41
N LEU A 60 -12.92 15.15 2.99
CA LEU A 60 -13.94 14.35 3.68
C LEU A 60 -14.21 14.89 5.08
N GLU A 61 -13.16 15.34 5.79
CA GLU A 61 -13.28 15.94 7.11
C GLU A 61 -14.05 17.27 7.10
N GLU A 62 -13.98 18.02 6.00
CA GLU A 62 -14.80 19.23 5.81
C GLU A 62 -16.32 18.94 5.84
N ILE A 63 -16.72 17.74 5.42
CA ILE A 63 -18.13 17.33 5.31
C ILE A 63 -18.57 16.49 6.51
N LEU A 64 -17.71 15.59 6.97
CA LEU A 64 -18.05 14.54 7.94
C LEU A 64 -17.54 14.83 9.36
N GLY A 65 -16.76 15.89 9.52
CA GLY A 65 -16.04 16.19 10.75
C GLY A 65 -14.67 15.51 10.81
N ARG A 66 -13.86 15.92 11.79
CA ARG A 66 -12.49 15.42 11.94
C ARG A 66 -12.46 13.92 12.19
N PHE A 67 -11.57 13.24 11.50
CA PHE A 67 -11.30 11.83 11.72
C PHE A 67 -10.56 11.62 13.03
N SER A 68 -10.76 10.45 13.62
CA SER A 68 -10.06 10.06 14.84
C SER A 68 -8.55 10.01 14.61
N HIS A 69 -7.82 10.85 15.37
CA HIS A 69 -6.36 10.82 15.38
C HIS A 69 -5.82 9.46 15.85
N GLN A 70 -6.48 8.84 16.83
CA GLN A 70 -6.12 7.51 17.32
C GLN A 70 -6.26 6.45 16.23
N THR A 71 -7.35 6.47 15.45
CA THR A 71 -7.53 5.55 14.31
C THR A 71 -6.44 5.78 13.27
N THR A 72 -6.17 7.04 12.93
CA THR A 72 -5.13 7.41 11.95
C THR A 72 -3.76 6.87 12.36
N CYS A 73 -3.34 7.09 13.61
CA CYS A 73 -2.08 6.55 14.14
C CYS A 73 -2.08 5.01 14.11
N GLY A 74 -3.16 4.37 14.55
CA GLY A 74 -3.27 2.91 14.54
C GLY A 74 -3.18 2.29 13.14
N VAL A 75 -3.72 2.97 12.12
CA VAL A 75 -3.57 2.57 10.71
C VAL A 75 -2.12 2.71 10.26
N ILE A 76 -1.47 3.83 10.55
CA ILE A 76 -0.07 4.07 10.18
C ILE A 76 0.87 3.05 10.85
N ASP A 77 0.69 2.78 12.14
CA ASP A 77 1.46 1.77 12.87
C ASP A 77 1.25 0.37 12.29
N TRP A 78 0.00 0.05 11.91
CA TRP A 78 -0.31 -1.21 11.25
C TRP A 78 0.35 -1.34 9.88
N VAL A 79 0.28 -0.29 9.03
CA VAL A 79 0.95 -0.27 7.71
C VAL A 79 2.44 -0.49 7.89
N LYS A 80 3.06 0.22 8.84
CA LYS A 80 4.48 0.07 9.18
C LYS A 80 4.82 -1.39 9.49
N ALA A 81 4.10 -1.99 10.43
CA ALA A 81 4.35 -3.37 10.86
C ALA A 81 4.16 -4.38 9.73
N LYS A 82 3.19 -4.17 8.82
CA LYS A 82 3.00 -5.06 7.66
C LYS A 82 4.12 -4.94 6.64
N VAL A 83 4.55 -3.72 6.33
CA VAL A 83 5.67 -3.50 5.41
C VAL A 83 6.94 -4.15 5.96
N GLU A 84 7.31 -3.85 7.21
CA GLU A 84 8.51 -4.40 7.86
C GLU A 84 8.48 -5.94 7.92
N GLY A 85 7.29 -6.53 8.10
CA GLY A 85 7.12 -7.99 8.12
C GLY A 85 7.15 -8.67 6.75
N GLN A 86 7.05 -7.94 5.64
CA GLN A 86 7.11 -8.51 4.27
C GLN A 86 8.44 -8.24 3.56
N ILE A 87 9.23 -7.25 4.01
CA ILE A 87 10.54 -6.97 3.42
C ILE A 87 11.45 -8.19 3.57
N GLY A 88 12.09 -8.60 2.47
CA GLY A 88 12.98 -9.77 2.43
C GLY A 88 12.27 -11.11 2.27
N ASN A 89 10.93 -11.16 2.40
CA ASN A 89 10.16 -12.37 2.12
C ASN A 89 9.68 -12.35 0.67
N THR A 90 10.53 -12.77 -0.28
CA THR A 90 10.21 -12.74 -1.73
C THR A 90 10.52 -14.06 -2.45
N GLU A 91 10.61 -15.17 -1.71
CA GLU A 91 10.99 -16.47 -2.27
C GLU A 91 9.90 -17.09 -3.16
N ILE A 92 8.64 -16.94 -2.76
CA ILE A 92 7.47 -17.52 -3.45
C ILE A 92 6.53 -16.42 -3.95
N GLU A 93 5.74 -16.73 -4.98
CA GLU A 93 4.84 -15.77 -5.63
C GLU A 93 3.89 -15.07 -4.63
N THR A 94 3.32 -15.83 -3.68
CA THR A 94 2.42 -15.29 -2.66
C THR A 94 3.10 -14.26 -1.77
N SER A 95 4.35 -14.48 -1.38
CA SER A 95 5.12 -13.50 -0.60
C SER A 95 5.43 -12.24 -1.41
N LYS A 96 5.80 -12.38 -2.70
CA LYS A 96 5.99 -11.23 -3.61
C LYS A 96 4.70 -10.41 -3.75
N ARG A 97 3.55 -11.08 -3.87
CA ARG A 97 2.22 -10.45 -3.94
C ARG A 97 1.86 -9.73 -2.63
N ASN A 98 2.17 -10.34 -1.49
CA ASN A 98 1.96 -9.71 -0.18
C ASN A 98 2.83 -8.46 -0.03
N LEU A 99 4.09 -8.50 -0.44
CA LEU A 99 4.96 -7.32 -0.47
C LEU A 99 4.41 -6.23 -1.40
N LEU A 100 3.93 -6.60 -2.59
CA LEU A 100 3.30 -5.63 -3.50
C LEU A 100 2.07 -4.98 -2.85
N ASN A 101 1.24 -5.77 -2.17
CA ASN A 101 0.08 -5.26 -1.45
C ASN A 101 0.47 -4.30 -0.31
N THR A 102 1.57 -4.54 0.41
CA THR A 102 2.04 -3.57 1.42
C THR A 102 2.57 -2.29 0.80
N PHE A 103 3.12 -2.34 -0.41
CA PHE A 103 3.50 -1.15 -1.16
C PHE A 103 2.29 -0.33 -1.61
N HIS A 104 1.17 -0.97 -1.94
CA HIS A 104 -0.10 -0.26 -2.15
C HIS A 104 -0.52 0.51 -0.89
N TYR A 105 -0.40 -0.07 0.30
CA TYR A 105 -0.74 0.64 1.55
C TYR A 105 0.16 1.87 1.79
N LEU A 106 1.47 1.75 1.52
CA LEU A 106 2.40 2.88 1.59
C LEU A 106 2.01 3.98 0.60
N PHE A 107 1.74 3.61 -0.65
CA PHE A 107 1.32 4.54 -1.69
C PHE A 107 0.05 5.31 -1.28
N GLU A 108 -1.00 4.58 -0.89
CA GLU A 108 -2.27 5.18 -0.47
C GLU A 108 -2.12 6.11 0.73
N SER A 109 -1.30 5.72 1.73
CA SER A 109 -1.05 6.56 2.91
C SER A 109 -0.41 7.91 2.58
N GLN A 110 0.22 8.02 1.40
CA GLN A 110 0.99 9.19 0.96
C GLN A 110 2.02 9.69 1.99
N ASN A 111 2.41 8.83 2.92
CA ASN A 111 3.30 9.18 4.02
C ASN A 111 4.76 8.90 3.62
N LYS A 112 5.43 9.95 3.13
CA LYS A 112 6.82 9.87 2.65
C LYS A 112 7.78 9.42 3.75
N THR A 113 7.61 9.96 4.96
CA THR A 113 8.47 9.62 6.11
C THR A 113 8.29 8.17 6.53
N LEU A 114 7.05 7.66 6.56
CA LEU A 114 6.78 6.25 6.80
C LEU A 114 7.49 5.38 5.75
N THR A 115 7.30 5.70 4.47
CA THR A 115 7.90 4.95 3.35
C THR A 115 9.44 4.92 3.46
N GLN A 116 10.06 6.08 3.68
CA GLN A 116 11.52 6.17 3.86
C GLN A 116 12.00 5.37 5.08
N ASN A 117 11.29 5.44 6.21
CA ASN A 117 11.67 4.73 7.41
C ASN A 117 11.53 3.21 7.27
N THR A 118 10.61 2.71 6.43
CA THR A 118 10.38 1.27 6.27
C THR A 118 11.21 0.66 5.14
N VAL A 119 11.21 1.27 3.95
CA VAL A 119 11.83 0.70 2.74
C VAL A 119 12.96 1.57 2.20
N GLY A 120 13.31 2.68 2.83
CA GLY A 120 14.32 3.62 2.33
C GLY A 120 15.69 2.98 2.09
N SER A 121 16.07 2.05 2.97
CA SER A 121 17.35 1.33 2.95
C SER A 121 17.24 -0.11 2.42
N VAL A 122 16.16 -0.46 1.71
CA VAL A 122 15.99 -1.81 1.17
C VAL A 122 17.02 -2.09 0.08
N GLU A 123 17.76 -3.19 0.21
CA GLU A 123 18.79 -3.53 -0.76
C GLU A 123 18.22 -4.25 -1.99
N THR A 124 17.26 -5.14 -1.79
CA THR A 124 16.73 -6.01 -2.84
C THR A 124 15.21 -6.00 -2.85
N LEU A 125 14.64 -5.81 -4.03
CA LEU A 125 13.21 -5.91 -4.30
C LEU A 125 12.97 -6.88 -5.45
N THR A 126 12.19 -7.93 -5.19
CA THR A 126 11.93 -8.98 -6.18
C THR A 126 10.43 -9.12 -6.38
N PHE A 127 9.98 -8.80 -7.60
CA PHE A 127 8.60 -8.96 -8.04
C PHE A 127 8.49 -9.84 -9.30
N SER A 128 9.58 -10.51 -9.68
CA SER A 128 9.62 -11.37 -10.85
C SER A 128 8.48 -12.39 -10.88
N GLU A 129 8.01 -12.66 -12.11
CA GLU A 129 6.88 -13.55 -12.43
C GLU A 129 5.49 -13.01 -12.01
N LEU A 130 5.41 -11.84 -11.34
CA LEU A 130 4.14 -11.18 -11.09
C LEU A 130 3.68 -10.38 -12.31
N ARG A 131 2.45 -10.61 -12.78
CA ARG A 131 1.84 -9.69 -13.75
C ARG A 131 1.58 -8.34 -13.09
N LEU A 132 2.31 -7.31 -13.51
CA LEU A 132 2.18 -5.94 -12.98
C LEU A 132 1.26 -5.10 -13.87
N THR A 133 0.22 -4.55 -13.25
CA THR A 133 -0.66 -3.57 -13.89
C THR A 133 0.03 -2.19 -13.97
N PRO A 134 -0.49 -1.25 -14.79
CA PRO A 134 0.00 0.13 -14.78
C PRO A 134 -0.09 0.80 -13.39
N ILE A 135 -1.06 0.41 -12.56
CA ILE A 135 -1.21 0.91 -11.19
C ILE A 135 -0.10 0.35 -10.31
N ASP A 136 0.19 -0.94 -10.39
CA ASP A 136 1.31 -1.54 -9.65
C ASP A 136 2.64 -0.86 -10.01
N CYS A 137 2.85 -0.55 -11.29
CA CYS A 137 4.05 0.17 -11.72
C CYS A 137 4.12 1.60 -11.16
N ALA A 138 2.99 2.30 -11.02
CA ALA A 138 2.94 3.62 -10.38
C ALA A 138 3.26 3.52 -8.88
N VAL A 139 2.74 2.50 -8.20
CA VAL A 139 3.03 2.20 -6.80
C VAL A 139 4.51 1.90 -6.59
N LEU A 140 5.08 0.98 -7.39
CA LEU A 140 6.51 0.68 -7.35
C LEU A 140 7.35 1.92 -7.61
N SER A 141 6.97 2.73 -8.61
CA SER A 141 7.67 3.98 -8.93
C SER A 141 7.67 4.94 -7.75
N HIS A 142 6.53 5.16 -7.11
CA HIS A 142 6.43 6.02 -5.93
C HIS A 142 7.34 5.54 -4.79
N VAL A 143 7.28 4.25 -4.47
CA VAL A 143 8.02 3.66 -3.35
C VAL A 143 9.53 3.67 -3.61
N ILE A 144 9.99 3.17 -4.77
CA ILE A 144 11.40 3.17 -5.16
C ILE A 144 11.93 4.61 -5.27
N GLY A 145 11.09 5.53 -5.74
CA GLY A 145 11.38 6.96 -5.80
C GLY A 145 11.71 7.58 -4.45
N LEU A 146 11.31 6.96 -3.34
CA LEU A 146 11.61 7.39 -1.97
C LEU A 146 12.76 6.60 -1.31
N CYS A 147 13.26 5.54 -1.93
CA CYS A 147 14.47 4.83 -1.47
C CYS A 147 15.73 5.65 -1.73
N ASP A 148 16.77 5.45 -0.90
CA ASP A 148 18.07 6.09 -1.11
C ASP A 148 18.78 5.48 -2.31
N THR A 149 18.91 4.15 -2.31
CA THR A 149 19.43 3.33 -3.41
C THR A 149 18.90 1.92 -3.26
N VAL A 150 18.52 1.29 -4.38
CA VAL A 150 18.15 -0.13 -4.41
C VAL A 150 19.27 -0.87 -5.11
N LYS A 151 19.91 -1.84 -4.44
CA LYS A 151 21.00 -2.60 -5.08
C LYS A 151 20.47 -3.50 -6.19
N HIS A 152 19.37 -4.21 -5.95
CA HIS A 152 18.81 -5.15 -6.92
C HIS A 152 17.28 -4.99 -7.03
N LEU A 153 16.80 -4.77 -8.25
CA LEU A 153 15.38 -4.80 -8.60
C LEU A 153 15.14 -5.89 -9.65
N ASP A 154 14.36 -6.92 -9.32
CA ASP A 154 14.02 -8.02 -10.23
C ASP A 154 12.55 -7.95 -10.66
N LEU A 155 12.33 -7.59 -11.92
CA LEU A 155 11.04 -7.45 -12.62
C LEU A 155 10.93 -8.40 -13.83
N ARG A 156 11.74 -9.46 -13.88
CA ARG A 156 11.66 -10.47 -14.96
C ARG A 156 10.27 -11.09 -15.03
N GLU A 157 9.82 -11.37 -16.26
CA GLU A 157 8.52 -12.02 -16.52
C GLU A 157 7.29 -11.26 -15.98
N CYS A 158 7.42 -9.96 -15.66
CA CYS A 158 6.31 -9.20 -15.07
C CYS A 158 5.22 -8.73 -16.06
N SER A 159 5.37 -9.02 -17.36
CA SER A 159 4.40 -8.62 -18.41
C SER A 159 4.02 -7.12 -18.39
N ILE A 160 5.00 -6.23 -18.14
CA ILE A 160 4.78 -4.79 -17.95
C ILE A 160 4.34 -4.13 -19.27
N GLN A 161 3.19 -3.45 -19.25
CA GLN A 161 2.68 -2.67 -20.38
C GLN A 161 3.46 -1.36 -20.55
N CYS A 162 3.43 -0.75 -21.75
CA CYS A 162 4.11 0.52 -22.04
C CYS A 162 3.78 1.64 -21.03
N LYS A 163 2.50 1.75 -20.61
CA LYS A 163 2.08 2.72 -19.58
C LYS A 163 2.73 2.46 -18.23
N GLY A 164 2.90 1.19 -17.84
CA GLY A 164 3.57 0.81 -16.60
C GLY A 164 5.07 1.12 -16.68
N LEU A 165 5.71 0.81 -17.80
CA LEU A 165 7.12 1.13 -18.03
C LEU A 165 7.39 2.64 -17.94
N GLN A 166 6.50 3.47 -18.47
CA GLN A 166 6.58 4.93 -18.34
C GLN A 166 6.60 5.41 -16.89
N GLN A 167 5.86 4.74 -15.98
CA GLN A 167 5.90 5.07 -14.55
C GLN A 167 7.28 4.76 -13.96
N LEU A 168 7.85 3.61 -14.30
CA LEU A 168 9.09 3.10 -13.70
C LEU A 168 10.35 3.83 -14.18
N ILE A 169 10.41 4.26 -15.45
CA ILE A 169 11.61 4.87 -16.06
C ILE A 169 12.21 5.98 -15.19
N SER A 170 11.36 6.81 -14.57
CA SER A 170 11.80 7.94 -13.76
C SER A 170 12.60 7.55 -12.51
N VAL A 171 12.47 6.30 -12.02
CA VAL A 171 13.11 5.85 -10.78
C VAL A 171 14.15 4.75 -10.98
N LEU A 172 14.26 4.16 -12.17
CA LEU A 172 15.24 3.09 -12.44
C LEU A 172 16.69 3.52 -12.22
N HIS A 173 16.98 4.82 -12.31
CA HIS A 173 18.30 5.37 -12.00
C HIS A 173 18.73 5.17 -10.53
N LYS A 174 17.79 4.84 -9.63
CA LYS A 174 18.07 4.48 -8.22
C LYS A 174 18.46 3.02 -8.04
N CYS A 175 18.33 2.19 -9.07
CA CYS A 175 18.66 0.78 -9.05
C CYS A 175 20.08 0.54 -9.57
N GLN A 176 20.92 -0.19 -8.82
CA GLN A 176 22.26 -0.54 -9.29
C GLN A 176 22.20 -1.71 -10.29
N GLU A 177 21.40 -2.73 -10.00
CA GLU A 177 21.07 -3.83 -10.90
C GLU A 177 19.55 -3.88 -11.13
N LEU A 178 19.17 -3.97 -12.41
CA LEU A 178 17.81 -4.23 -12.86
C LEU A 178 17.80 -5.55 -13.64
N ARG A 179 16.86 -6.43 -13.31
CA ARG A 179 16.64 -7.69 -14.03
C ARG A 179 15.21 -7.77 -14.56
#